data_AF-A0A9X9A6P3-F1
#
_entry.id   AF-A0A9X9A6P3-F1
#
_cell.length_a   1.000
_cell.length_b   1.000
_cell.length_c   1.000
_cell.angle_alpha   90.00
_cell.angle_beta   90.00
_cell.angle_gamma   90.00
#
_symmetry.space_group_name_H-M   'P 1'
#
loop_
_entity.id
_entity.type
_entity.pdbx_description
1 polymer ?
#
loop_
_entity_poly.entity_id
_entity_poly.type
_entity_poly.pdbx_seq_one_letter_code
_entity_poly.pdbx_strand_id
1 'polypeptide(L)'
;VKVYTITPEGKKLILRFINPLAIVGDIELIQNSKAHNVVEACSDVVAISISNTVIRNKLLHDPIFMKFLLENIANTLKISTRFTALNLLYPVEVRVASYLLSISTDSNGNMYKGDLDA
;
A
#
# COMPACT_ATOMS: atom_id res chain seq x y z
N VAL A 1 0.50 -5.08 -6.28
CA VAL A 1 1.07 -3.79 -6.78
C VAL A 1 2.18 -3.31 -5.85
N LYS A 2 3.23 -2.67 -6.38
CA LYS A 2 4.25 -2.01 -5.55
C LYS A 2 3.97 -0.52 -5.46
N VAL A 3 4.28 0.07 -4.31
CA VAL A 3 4.24 1.52 -4.08
C VAL A 3 5.65 2.00 -3.78
N TYR A 4 6.10 3.01 -4.53
CA TYR A 4 7.43 3.59 -4.34
C TYR A 4 7.40 5.10 -4.49
N THR A 5 8.36 5.76 -3.85
CA THR A 5 8.63 7.18 -4.04
C THR A 5 9.93 7.36 -4.83
N ILE A 6 10.10 8.53 -5.43
CA ILE A 6 11.30 8.89 -6.19
C ILE A 6 11.94 10.07 -5.44
N THR A 7 13.19 9.90 -5.02
CA THR A 7 13.93 10.98 -4.36
C THR A 7 14.27 12.10 -5.35
N PRO A 8 14.61 13.32 -4.90
CA PRO A 8 15.03 14.40 -5.79
C PRO A 8 16.20 14.02 -6.71
N GLU A 9 17.06 13.10 -6.26
CA GLU A 9 18.20 12.57 -7.02
C GLU A 9 17.81 11.44 -8.00
N GLY A 10 16.51 11.12 -8.14
CA GLY A 10 15.99 10.11 -9.06
C GLY A 10 16.05 8.68 -8.54
N LYS A 11 16.41 8.44 -7.27
CA LYS A 11 16.44 7.09 -6.70
C LYS A 11 15.04 6.62 -6.34
N LYS A 12 14.70 5.38 -6.71
CA LYS A 12 13.43 4.76 -6.32
C LYS A 12 13.56 4.13 -4.93
N LEU A 13 12.68 4.49 -4.02
CA LEU A 13 12.54 3.86 -2.71
C LEU A 13 11.21 3.13 -2.66
N ILE A 14 11.25 1.80 -2.58
CA ILE A 14 10.05 0.98 -2.39
C ILE A 14 9.55 1.21 -0.95
N LEU A 15 8.30 1.68 -0.84
CA LEU A 15 7.66 1.93 0.44
C LEU A 15 6.94 0.69 0.94
N ARG A 16 6.22 0.00 0.05
CA ARG A 16 5.54 -1.27 0.36
C ARG A 16 5.10 -2.02 -0.90
N PHE A 17 4.78 -3.29 -0.69
CA PHE A 17 3.90 -4.06 -1.57
C PHE A 17 2.49 -4.05 -0.97
N ILE A 18 1.50 -4.00 -1.85
CA ILE A 18 0.08 -4.05 -1.50
C ILE A 18 -0.52 -5.32 -2.12
N ASN A 19 -1.15 -6.11 -1.25
CA ASN A 19 -1.91 -7.31 -1.60
C ASN A 19 -3.42 -6.96 -1.66
N PRO A 20 -4.19 -7.62 -2.54
CA PRO A 20 -5.65 -7.45 -2.58
C PRO A 20 -6.34 -7.92 -1.29
N LEU A 21 -7.46 -7.34 -0.86
CA LEU A 21 -8.13 -6.13 -1.36
C LEU A 21 -7.49 -4.87 -0.76
N ALA A 22 -7.25 -3.84 -1.57
CA ALA A 22 -6.66 -2.59 -1.09
C ALA A 22 -7.13 -1.37 -1.88
N ILE A 23 -7.14 -0.22 -1.19
CA ILE A 23 -7.51 1.09 -1.75
C ILE A 23 -6.23 1.88 -2.01
N VAL A 24 -6.21 2.61 -3.12
CA VAL A 24 -5.14 3.53 -3.52
C VAL A 24 -5.78 4.86 -3.90
N GLY A 25 -5.14 5.97 -3.54
CA GLY A 25 -5.61 7.32 -3.88
C GLY A 25 -6.54 7.96 -2.82
N ASP A 26 -6.71 7.33 -1.66
CA ASP A 26 -7.48 7.83 -0.53
C ASP A 26 -6.88 9.11 0.08
N ILE A 27 -5.56 9.16 0.21
CA ILE A 27 -4.84 10.35 0.72
C ILE A 27 -5.01 11.53 -0.25
N GLU A 28 -4.78 11.30 -1.55
CA GLU A 28 -4.93 12.32 -2.60
C GLU A 28 -6.38 12.82 -2.72
N LEU A 29 -7.35 11.91 -2.56
CA LEU A 29 -8.76 12.25 -2.51
C LEU A 29 -9.06 13.19 -1.33
N ILE A 30 -8.59 12.89 -0.12
CA ILE A 30 -8.89 13.73 1.05
C ILE A 30 -8.14 15.07 1.00
N GLN A 31 -6.84 15.04 0.71
CA GLN A 31 -6.00 16.23 0.74
C GLN A 31 -6.14 17.12 -0.49
N ASN A 32 -6.81 16.64 -1.55
CA ASN A 32 -6.88 17.32 -2.83
C ASN A 32 -5.49 17.67 -3.39
N SER A 33 -4.58 16.72 -3.25
CA SER A 33 -3.18 16.84 -3.63
C SER A 33 -2.86 15.95 -4.83
N LYS A 34 -1.70 16.19 -5.45
CA LYS A 34 -1.16 15.30 -6.48
C LYS A 34 -0.67 14.00 -5.84
N ALA A 35 -0.57 12.94 -6.65
CA ALA A 35 0.02 11.69 -6.22
C ALA A 35 1.44 11.90 -5.68
N HIS A 36 1.65 11.54 -4.43
CA HIS A 36 2.96 11.63 -3.78
C HIS A 36 3.84 10.43 -4.10
N ASN A 37 3.20 9.29 -4.34
CA ASN A 37 3.85 8.01 -4.59
C ASN A 37 3.38 7.44 -5.92
N VAL A 38 4.24 6.62 -6.52
CA VAL A 38 3.93 5.86 -7.73
C VAL A 38 3.42 4.50 -7.34
N VAL A 39 2.34 4.05 -7.99
CA VAL A 39 1.82 2.70 -7.88
C VAL A 39 2.02 1.99 -9.20
N GLU A 40 2.70 0.85 -9.17
CA GLU A 40 3.06 0.08 -10.35
C GLU A 40 2.60 -1.38 -10.18
N ALA A 41 1.98 -1.92 -11.22
CA ALA A 41 1.66 -3.34 -11.30
C ALA A 41 2.94 -4.16 -11.50
N CYS A 42 3.14 -5.18 -10.67
CA CYS A 42 4.28 -6.10 -10.78
C CYS A 42 3.89 -7.46 -11.37
N SER A 43 2.60 -7.64 -11.62
CA SER A 43 1.94 -8.82 -12.15
C SER A 43 0.64 -8.36 -12.81
N ASP A 44 -0.11 -9.28 -13.40
CA ASP A 44 -1.49 -9.00 -13.81
C ASP A 44 -2.33 -8.62 -12.58
N VAL A 45 -3.12 -7.55 -12.71
CA VAL A 45 -3.94 -6.98 -11.64
C VAL A 45 -5.28 -6.55 -12.21
N VAL A 46 -6.36 -6.88 -11.49
CA VAL A 46 -7.68 -6.31 -11.73
C VAL A 46 -7.88 -5.15 -10.76
N ALA A 47 -8.25 -3.98 -11.28
CA ALA A 47 -8.49 -2.78 -10.49
C ALA A 47 -9.84 -2.16 -10.86
N ILE A 48 -10.49 -1.55 -9.87
CA ILE A 48 -11.71 -0.76 -10.04
C ILE A 48 -11.34 0.70 -9.79
N SER A 49 -11.56 1.57 -10.77
CA SER A 49 -11.32 3.00 -10.64
C SER A 49 -12.63 3.76 -10.50
N ILE A 50 -12.66 4.73 -9.59
CA ILE A 50 -13.78 5.67 -9.44
C ILE A 50 -13.21 7.08 -9.60
N SER A 51 -13.89 7.94 -10.37
CA SER A 51 -13.44 9.33 -10.52
C SER A 51 -13.49 10.08 -9.20
N ASN A 52 -12.40 10.78 -8.87
CA ASN A 52 -12.34 11.65 -7.69
C ASN A 52 -13.45 12.71 -7.70
N THR A 53 -13.82 13.23 -8.88
CA THR A 53 -14.91 14.22 -8.98
C THR A 53 -16.25 13.64 -8.56
N VAL A 54 -16.52 12.37 -8.88
CA VAL A 54 -17.77 11.68 -8.50
C VAL A 54 -17.81 11.47 -6.99
N ILE A 55 -16.70 11.02 -6.39
CA ILE A 55 -16.61 10.80 -4.95
C ILE A 55 -16.78 12.12 -4.19
N ARG A 56 -16.11 13.19 -4.64
CA ARG A 56 -16.23 14.52 -4.03
C ARG A 56 -17.66 15.04 -4.03
N ASN A 57 -18.36 14.89 -5.15
CA ASN A 57 -19.70 15.45 -5.30
C ASN A 57 -20.79 14.62 -4.61
N LYS A 58 -20.59 13.32 -4.43
CA LYS A 58 -21.65 12.41 -3.97
C LYS A 58 -21.40 11.75 -2.61
N LEU A 59 -20.15 11.54 -2.23
CA LEU A 59 -19.78 10.66 -1.12
C LEU A 59 -18.92 11.34 -0.05
N LEU A 60 -18.38 12.53 -0.31
CA LEU A 60 -17.46 13.19 0.63
C LEU A 60 -18.12 13.50 1.99
N HIS A 61 -19.43 13.74 1.99
CA HIS A 61 -20.22 13.99 3.20
C HIS A 61 -21.01 12.77 3.66
N ASP A 62 -20.87 11.63 3.00
CA ASP A 62 -21.50 10.39 3.43
C ASP A 62 -20.72 9.80 4.63
N PRO A 63 -21.34 9.67 5.80
CA PRO A 63 -20.63 9.24 7.01
C PRO A 63 -20.17 7.78 6.95
N ILE A 64 -20.87 6.92 6.18
CA ILE A 64 -20.51 5.51 6.02
C ILE A 64 -19.22 5.40 5.19
N PHE A 65 -19.18 6.10 4.06
CA PHE A 65 -18.00 6.18 3.20
C PHE A 65 -16.81 6.82 3.91
N MET A 66 -17.03 7.90 4.68
CA MET A 66 -15.97 8.54 5.45
C MET A 66 -15.41 7.64 6.55
N LYS A 67 -16.26 6.89 7.26
CA LYS A 67 -15.81 5.90 8.26
C LYS A 67 -14.94 4.82 7.60
N PHE A 68 -15.41 4.27 6.48
CA PHE A 68 -14.65 3.28 5.70
C PHE A 68 -13.27 3.81 5.26
N LEU A 69 -13.23 5.04 4.75
CA LEU A 69 -11.99 5.66 4.31
C LEU A 69 -11.04 5.92 5.49
N LEU A 70 -11.56 6.36 6.63
CA LEU A 70 -10.80 6.57 7.86
C LEU A 70 -10.18 5.26 8.37
N GLU A 71 -10.95 4.17 8.38
CA GLU A 71 -10.43 2.84 8.74
C GLU A 71 -9.29 2.40 7.81
N ASN A 72 -9.42 2.65 6.50
CA ASN A 72 -8.36 2.36 5.54
C ASN A 72 -7.09 3.20 5.78
N ILE A 73 -7.24 4.50 6.00
CA ILE A 73 -6.13 5.40 6.28
C ILE A 73 -5.43 5.01 7.60
N ALA A 74 -6.19 4.69 8.65
CA ALA A 74 -5.66 4.24 9.92
C ALA A 74 -4.85 2.94 9.79
N ASN A 75 -5.34 1.98 9.00
CA ASN A 75 -4.59 0.75 8.71
C ASN A 75 -3.31 1.04 7.91
N THR A 76 -3.40 1.90 6.88
CA THR A 76 -2.24 2.31 6.08
C THR A 76 -1.18 3.01 6.94
N LEU A 77 -1.59 3.88 7.86
CA LEU A 77 -0.71 4.53 8.83
C LEU A 77 -0.04 3.51 9.75
N LYS A 78 -0.80 2.58 10.34
CA LYS A 78 -0.26 1.52 11.21
C LYS A 78 0.81 0.70 10.50
N ILE A 79 0.56 0.31 9.25
CA ILE A 79 1.51 -0.46 8.44
C ILE A 79 2.75 0.37 8.11
N SER A 80 2.56 1.62 7.67
CA SER A 80 3.67 2.54 7.36
C SER A 80 4.57 2.78 8.56
N THR A 81 4.00 3.06 9.74
CA THR A 81 4.74 3.25 10.99
C THR A 81 5.53 2.00 11.36
N ARG A 82 4.95 0.80 11.21
CA ARG A 82 5.66 -0.46 11.47
C ARG A 82 6.84 -0.65 10.51
N PHE A 83 6.66 -0.37 9.22
CA PHE A 83 7.76 -0.44 8.24
C PHE A 83 8.86 0.57 8.54
N THR A 84 8.50 1.81 8.90
CA THR A 84 9.48 2.84 9.30
C THR A 84 10.25 2.42 10.55
N ALA A 85 9.57 1.89 11.57
CA ALA A 85 10.23 1.38 12.77
C ALA A 85 11.17 0.21 12.45
N LEU A 86 10.75 -0.73 11.61
CA LEU A 86 11.60 -1.82 11.13
C LEU A 86 12.84 -1.29 10.40
N ASN A 87 12.66 -0.29 9.53
CA ASN A 87 13.73 0.34 8.77
C ASN A 87 14.75 1.08 9.65
N LEU A 88 14.29 1.68 10.75
CA LEU A 88 15.11 2.47 11.65
C LEU A 88 15.84 1.61 12.70
N LEU A 89 15.16 0.61 13.26
CA LEU A 89 15.61 -0.09 14.46
C LEU A 89 16.40 -1.38 14.17
N TYR A 90 16.23 -1.98 13.00
CA TYR A 90 16.84 -3.27 12.68
C TYR A 90 17.90 -3.15 11.59
N PRO A 91 18.99 -3.93 11.66
CA PRO A 91 20.05 -3.94 10.66
C PRO A 91 19.56 -4.56 9.34
N VAL A 92 20.33 -4.38 8.27
CA VAL A 92 19.88 -4.66 6.90
C VAL A 92 19.49 -6.12 6.68
N GLU A 93 20.18 -7.05 7.31
CA GLU A 93 19.95 -8.50 7.21
C GLU A 93 18.56 -8.87 7.72
N VAL A 94 18.15 -8.28 8.85
CA VAL A 94 16.83 -8.48 9.45
C VAL A 94 15.74 -7.87 8.57
N ARG A 95 16.01 -6.72 7.95
CA ARG A 95 15.07 -6.08 7.03
C ARG A 95 14.88 -6.90 5.75
N VAL A 96 15.96 -7.46 5.21
CA VAL A 96 15.91 -8.35 4.03
C VAL A 96 15.11 -9.62 4.35
N ALA A 97 15.37 -10.26 5.49
CA ALA A 97 14.61 -11.43 5.91
C ALA A 97 13.12 -11.12 6.11
N SER A 98 12.80 -9.99 6.77
CA SER A 98 11.42 -9.53 6.98
C SER A 98 10.70 -9.24 5.66
N TYR A 99 11.43 -8.66 4.69
CA TYR A 99 10.91 -8.42 3.35
C TYR A 99 10.59 -9.72 2.62
N LEU A 100 11.55 -10.66 2.57
CA LEU A 100 11.35 -11.98 1.95
C LEU A 100 10.16 -12.71 2.57
N LEU A 101 9.99 -12.64 3.89
CA LEU A 101 8.82 -13.19 4.57
C LEU A 101 7.53 -12.50 4.07
N SER A 102 7.48 -11.17 4.04
CA SER A 102 6.27 -10.44 3.64
C SER A 102 5.79 -10.69 2.21
N ILE A 103 6.70 -11.04 1.29
CA ILE A 103 6.36 -11.38 -0.09
C ILE A 103 6.09 -12.88 -0.28
N SER A 104 6.55 -13.71 0.66
CA SER A 104 6.34 -15.16 0.65
C SER A 104 5.14 -15.58 1.47
N THR A 105 4.50 -14.70 2.26
CA THR A 105 3.32 -15.01 3.05
C THR A 105 2.07 -14.21 2.67
N ASP A 106 0.90 -14.83 2.78
CA ASP A 106 -0.40 -14.16 2.71
C ASP A 106 -0.67 -13.25 3.93
N SER A 107 -1.80 -12.56 3.92
CA SER A 107 -2.24 -11.67 5.01
C SER A 107 -2.44 -12.39 6.36
N ASN A 108 -2.50 -13.72 6.37
CA ASN A 108 -2.65 -14.57 7.56
C ASN A 108 -1.31 -15.19 8.01
N GLY A 109 -0.21 -14.88 7.32
CA GLY A 109 1.11 -15.45 7.62
C GLY A 109 1.33 -16.85 7.07
N ASN A 110 0.43 -17.36 6.23
CA ASN A 110 0.66 -18.61 5.52
C ASN A 110 1.63 -18.35 4.37
N MET A 111 2.64 -19.20 4.21
CA MET A 111 3.47 -19.15 3.01
C MET A 111 2.59 -19.34 1.77
N TYR A 112 2.77 -18.51 0.74
CA TYR A 112 2.27 -18.81 -0.60
C TYR A 112 2.89 -20.15 -0.98
N LYS A 113 2.07 -21.21 -1.01
CA LYS A 113 2.47 -22.50 -1.59
C LYS A 113 2.70 -22.25 -3.08
N GLY A 114 3.94 -21.96 -3.45
CA GLY A 114 4.40 -22.17 -4.82
C GLY A 114 4.40 -23.68 -5.07
N ASP A 115 3.92 -24.09 -6.24
CA ASP A 115 4.00 -25.44 -6.76
C ASP A 115 5.39 -26.04 -6.48
N LEU A 116 5.47 -26.91 -5.48
CA LEU A 116 6.64 -27.78 -5.22
C LEU A 116 6.51 -29.11 -5.98
N ASP A 117 5.56 -29.20 -6.91
CA ASP A 117 5.40 -30.31 -7.83
C ASP A 117 6.01 -29.94 -9.20
N ALA A 118 7.34 -29.94 -9.27
CA ALA A 118 8.11 -30.07 -10.51
C ALA A 118 9.43 -30.82 -10.23
#